data_AF-A0A9D6FHF1-F1
#
_entry.id   AF-A0A9D6FHF1-F1
#
_cell.length_a   1.000
_cell.length_b   1.000
_cell.length_c   1.000
_cell.angle_alpha   90.00
_cell.angle_beta   90.00
_cell.angle_gamma   90.00
#
_symmetry.space_group_name_H-M   'P 1'
#
loop_
_entity.id
_entity.type
_entity.pdbx_description
1 polymer ?
#
loop_
_entity_poly.entity_id
_entity_poly.type
_entity_poly.pdbx_seq_one_letter_code
_entity_poly.pdbx_strand_id
1 'polypeptide(L)'
;MDRRSAAWTFLAGPFLALLPGQWRRRVFRDLAVEWGPATVTSGLVEFLVGFFVLFDWYMRVIHIAVDSQMDPLLAAAVDKGQDIPVEFAAVSSGFSGFVAFVFHPVTWILSFFVIEGLVRALAAGHAGQTPGTLPLALLDRAAARLKRLSHDLRIPLVRDHVTRAIGSRGWDLRVASCRTKPDWTPPRTVRFEGEFFTVVRGGKKRRPSKRPYVFLLRRPAEGEAFRGVIDYDPEDVLLHDAGGEGFLPVFVRSWRKQRLTPASPLVVDRVIHGDGADGWQLKVESCRPKSTWTNARTIEFEGHLYRFVANYDAPAPRSHGFVLVRLSEGEAVRGILPYSPDEPLRSAAG
;
A
#
# COMPACT_ATOMS: atom_id res chain seq x y z
N MET A 1 39.57 -18.54 15.44
CA MET A 1 38.27 -19.03 15.93
C MET A 1 38.50 -20.35 16.61
N ASP A 2 38.01 -20.51 17.84
CA ASP A 2 38.02 -21.79 18.55
C ASP A 2 37.16 -22.79 17.76
N ARG A 3 37.62 -24.03 17.56
CA ARG A 3 36.84 -25.04 16.82
C ARG A 3 35.46 -25.26 17.42
N ARG A 4 35.32 -25.06 18.73
CA ARG A 4 34.03 -25.13 19.45
C ARG A 4 33.05 -24.04 19.04
N SER A 5 33.53 -22.82 18.78
CA SER A 5 32.65 -21.72 18.33
C SER A 5 32.14 -21.94 16.91
N ALA A 6 32.95 -22.57 16.04
CA ALA A 6 32.55 -22.88 14.67
C ALA A 6 31.44 -23.94 14.60
N ALA A 7 31.56 -25.03 15.37
CA ALA A 7 30.55 -26.08 15.42
C ALA A 7 29.19 -25.57 15.95
N TRP A 8 29.20 -24.76 17.00
CA TRP A 8 27.99 -24.14 17.55
C TRP A 8 27.29 -23.23 16.55
N THR A 9 28.06 -22.45 15.80
CA THR A 9 27.54 -21.52 14.79
C THR A 9 26.86 -22.28 13.64
N PHE A 10 27.40 -23.44 13.26
CA PHE A 10 26.82 -24.29 12.23
C PHE A 10 25.50 -24.94 12.68
N LEU A 11 25.43 -25.43 13.93
CA LEU A 11 24.23 -26.06 14.48
C LEU A 11 23.12 -25.06 14.80
N ALA A 12 23.46 -23.91 15.39
CA ALA A 12 22.48 -22.89 15.77
C ALA A 12 22.06 -22.01 14.58
N GLY A 13 22.92 -21.88 13.56
CA GLY A 13 22.73 -21.02 12.39
C GLY A 13 21.35 -21.17 11.73
N PRO A 14 20.91 -22.40 11.36
CA PRO A 14 19.62 -22.62 10.74
C PRO A 14 18.43 -22.15 11.59
N PHE A 15 18.47 -22.35 12.91
CA PHE A 15 17.42 -21.87 13.82
C PHE A 15 17.45 -20.33 13.94
N LEU A 16 18.63 -19.74 14.02
CA LEU A 16 18.79 -18.29 14.07
C LEU A 16 18.39 -17.61 12.76
N ALA A 17 18.50 -18.29 11.63
CA ALA A 17 18.09 -17.80 10.31
C ALA A 17 16.57 -17.61 10.18
N LEU A 18 15.77 -18.18 11.09
CA LEU A 18 14.33 -17.92 11.17
C LEU A 18 14.02 -16.46 11.55
N LEU A 19 14.95 -15.78 12.22
CA LEU A 19 14.74 -14.45 12.76
C LEU A 19 14.89 -13.33 11.70
N PRO A 20 14.12 -12.23 11.81
CA PRO A 20 14.28 -11.07 10.95
C PRO A 20 15.71 -10.51 10.99
N GLY A 21 16.20 -10.02 9.86
CA GLY A 21 17.58 -9.52 9.74
C GLY A 21 17.92 -8.38 10.73
N GLN A 22 16.94 -7.58 11.15
CA GLN A 22 17.14 -6.56 12.18
C GLN A 22 17.46 -7.16 13.54
N TRP A 23 16.81 -8.26 13.91
CA TRP A 23 16.98 -8.91 15.21
C TRP A 23 18.32 -9.64 15.25
N ARG A 24 18.66 -10.33 14.16
CA ARG A 24 19.98 -10.96 13.99
C ARG A 24 21.12 -9.97 14.15
N ARG A 25 21.05 -8.82 13.48
CA ARG A 25 22.06 -7.75 13.61
C ARG A 25 22.13 -7.10 14.99
N ARG A 26 21.04 -7.10 15.76
CA ARG A 26 21.01 -6.48 17.10
C ARG A 26 21.50 -7.42 18.18
N VAL A 27 21.02 -8.66 18.18
CA VAL A 27 21.27 -9.64 19.25
C VAL A 27 22.54 -10.45 18.99
N PHE A 28 22.82 -10.76 17.74
CA PHE A 28 23.88 -11.69 17.35
C PHE A 28 24.95 -11.00 16.48
N ARG A 29 25.26 -9.73 16.79
CA ARG A 29 26.24 -8.93 16.04
C ARG A 29 27.64 -9.54 16.04
N ASP A 30 28.00 -10.19 17.15
CA ASP A 30 29.36 -10.71 17.39
C ASP A 30 29.52 -12.18 16.98
N LEU A 31 28.44 -12.82 16.52
CA LEU A 31 28.47 -14.20 16.04
C LEU A 31 28.86 -14.24 14.56
N ALA A 32 29.93 -14.95 14.25
CA ALA A 32 30.42 -15.18 12.89
C ALA A 32 29.58 -16.26 12.16
N VAL A 33 28.26 -16.07 12.08
CA VAL A 33 27.35 -16.96 11.36
C VAL A 33 27.38 -16.64 9.87
N GLU A 34 27.63 -17.67 9.05
CA GLU A 34 27.39 -17.61 7.61
C GLU A 34 25.89 -17.66 7.33
N TRP A 35 25.26 -16.49 7.35
CA TRP A 35 23.81 -16.36 7.27
C TRP A 35 23.21 -16.94 5.98
N GLY A 36 23.94 -16.93 4.87
CA GLY A 36 23.51 -17.48 3.58
C GLY A 36 23.25 -18.99 3.68
N PRO A 37 24.30 -19.82 3.87
CA PRO A 37 24.17 -21.26 4.06
C PRO A 37 23.16 -21.64 5.15
N ALA A 38 23.20 -20.96 6.31
CA ALA A 38 22.25 -21.19 7.39
C ALA A 38 20.78 -20.99 6.95
N THR A 39 20.50 -19.94 6.16
CA THR A 39 19.14 -19.69 5.64
C THR A 39 18.75 -20.76 4.62
N VAL A 40 19.64 -21.15 3.72
CA VAL A 40 19.40 -22.23 2.73
C VAL A 40 19.07 -23.53 3.44
N THR A 41 19.88 -23.95 4.41
CA THR A 41 19.66 -25.19 5.17
C THR A 41 18.33 -25.13 5.93
N SER A 42 18.02 -24.01 6.61
CA SER A 42 16.76 -23.88 7.33
C SER A 42 15.54 -23.93 6.42
N GLY A 43 15.59 -23.28 5.25
CA GLY A 43 14.50 -23.26 4.29
C GLY A 43 14.29 -24.63 3.64
N LEU A 44 15.38 -25.36 3.34
CA LEU A 44 15.28 -26.71 2.79
C LEU A 44 14.69 -27.69 3.80
N VAL A 45 15.09 -27.62 5.08
CA VAL A 45 14.52 -28.45 6.14
C VAL A 45 13.02 -28.14 6.32
N GLU A 46 12.65 -26.85 6.36
CA GLU A 46 11.25 -26.41 6.45
C GLU A 46 10.42 -26.91 5.26
N PHE A 47 10.94 -26.79 4.03
CA PHE A 47 10.29 -27.29 2.81
C PHE A 47 10.06 -28.81 2.87
N LEU A 48 11.10 -29.58 3.20
CA LEU A 48 11.02 -31.05 3.22
C LEU A 48 10.04 -31.53 4.30
N VAL A 49 10.18 -31.01 5.54
CA VAL A 49 9.28 -31.37 6.64
C VAL A 49 7.84 -30.97 6.31
N GLY A 50 7.62 -29.74 5.83
CA GLY A 50 6.30 -29.27 5.41
C GLY A 50 5.69 -30.15 4.32
N PHE A 51 6.51 -30.58 3.33
CA PHE A 51 6.06 -31.41 2.23
C PHE A 51 5.62 -32.80 2.70
N PHE A 52 6.43 -33.45 3.55
CA PHE A 52 6.08 -34.78 4.09
C PHE A 52 4.85 -34.73 4.99
N VAL A 53 4.70 -33.69 5.83
CA VAL A 53 3.51 -33.51 6.67
C VAL A 53 2.28 -33.22 5.82
N LEU A 54 2.40 -32.40 4.77
CA LEU A 54 1.30 -32.13 3.82
C LEU A 54 0.88 -33.40 3.07
N PHE A 55 1.85 -34.23 2.67
CA PHE A 55 1.58 -35.51 2.01
C PHE A 55 0.88 -36.50 2.95
N ASP A 56 1.37 -36.66 4.18
CA ASP A 56 0.71 -37.49 5.20
C ASP A 56 -0.72 -37.00 5.49
N TRP A 57 -0.90 -35.68 5.60
CA TRP A 57 -2.21 -35.06 5.77
C TRP A 57 -3.15 -35.36 4.59
N TYR A 58 -2.66 -35.25 3.35
CA TYR A 58 -3.41 -35.61 2.14
C TYR A 58 -3.88 -37.07 2.20
N MET A 59 -2.98 -38.01 2.51
CA MET A 59 -3.33 -39.43 2.59
C MET A 59 -4.43 -39.68 3.62
N ARG A 60 -4.35 -39.06 4.81
CA ARG A 60 -5.41 -39.19 5.83
C ARG A 60 -6.75 -38.66 5.36
N VAL A 61 -6.79 -37.51 4.68
CA VAL A 61 -8.05 -36.93 4.18
C VAL A 61 -8.67 -37.82 3.12
N ILE A 62 -7.87 -38.37 2.19
CA ILE A 62 -8.37 -39.29 1.17
C ILE A 62 -8.91 -40.57 1.81
N HIS A 63 -8.20 -41.16 2.78
CA HIS A 63 -8.71 -42.34 3.50
C HIS A 63 -10.05 -42.07 4.18
N ILE A 64 -10.17 -40.95 4.92
CA ILE A 64 -11.44 -40.57 5.56
C ILE A 64 -12.55 -40.36 4.53
N ALA A 65 -12.26 -39.75 3.38
CA ALA A 65 -13.24 -39.51 2.33
C ALA A 65 -13.71 -40.81 1.67
N VAL A 66 -12.80 -41.74 1.39
CA VAL A 66 -13.12 -43.06 0.85
C VAL A 66 -13.95 -43.86 1.85
N ASP A 67 -13.52 -43.96 3.11
CA ASP A 67 -14.22 -44.75 4.13
C ASP A 67 -15.62 -44.18 4.44
N SER A 68 -15.79 -42.86 4.43
CA SER A 68 -17.07 -42.22 4.72
C SER A 68 -18.07 -42.19 3.56
N GLN A 69 -17.62 -42.34 2.31
CA GLN A 69 -18.50 -42.23 1.12
C GLN A 69 -18.69 -43.56 0.40
N MET A 70 -17.66 -44.41 0.34
CA MET A 70 -17.70 -45.66 -0.42
C MET A 70 -18.65 -46.67 0.22
N ASP A 71 -18.56 -46.86 1.54
CA ASP A 71 -19.38 -47.85 2.26
C ASP A 71 -20.89 -47.55 2.16
N PRO A 72 -21.37 -46.30 2.39
CA PRO A 72 -22.80 -45.99 2.22
C PRO A 72 -23.28 -46.07 0.77
N LEU A 73 -22.43 -45.68 -0.20
CA LEU A 73 -22.79 -45.74 -1.61
C LEU A 73 -22.93 -47.18 -2.11
N LEU A 74 -22.00 -48.06 -1.74
CA LEU A 74 -22.09 -49.48 -2.07
C LEU A 74 -23.27 -50.15 -1.37
N ALA A 75 -23.50 -49.84 -0.08
CA ALA A 75 -24.67 -50.36 0.63
C ALA A 75 -25.99 -49.90 -0.01
N ALA A 76 -26.11 -48.64 -0.40
CA ALA A 76 -27.29 -48.11 -1.08
C ALA A 76 -27.47 -48.65 -2.50
N ALA A 77 -26.37 -48.95 -3.21
CA ALA A 77 -26.40 -49.59 -4.52
C ALA A 77 -26.97 -51.02 -4.43
N VAL A 78 -26.47 -51.79 -3.45
CA VAL A 78 -26.94 -53.16 -3.16
C VAL A 78 -28.42 -53.16 -2.78
N ASP A 79 -28.86 -52.26 -1.89
CA ASP A 79 -30.26 -52.15 -1.47
C ASP A 79 -31.21 -51.82 -2.65
N LYS A 80 -30.73 -51.03 -3.61
CA LYS A 80 -31.49 -50.66 -4.81
C LYS A 80 -31.36 -51.65 -5.98
N GLY A 81 -30.58 -52.71 -5.83
CA GLY A 81 -30.26 -53.64 -6.92
C GLY A 81 -29.57 -52.97 -8.11
N GLN A 82 -28.84 -51.87 -7.88
CA GLN A 82 -28.06 -51.18 -8.91
C GLN A 82 -26.60 -51.63 -8.84
N ASP A 83 -26.05 -52.06 -9.97
CA ASP A 83 -24.62 -52.26 -10.12
C ASP A 83 -23.93 -50.91 -10.37
N ILE A 84 -23.39 -50.31 -9.32
CA ILE A 84 -22.49 -49.16 -9.46
C ILE A 84 -21.08 -49.69 -9.73
N PRO A 85 -20.42 -49.30 -10.84
CA PRO A 85 -19.03 -49.68 -11.08
C PRO A 85 -18.15 -49.20 -9.92
N VAL A 86 -17.38 -50.12 -9.32
CA VAL A 86 -16.46 -49.82 -8.21
C VAL A 86 -15.48 -48.69 -8.59
N GLU A 87 -15.06 -48.64 -9.86
CA GLU A 87 -14.22 -47.58 -10.39
C GLU A 87 -14.89 -46.20 -10.29
N PHE A 88 -16.19 -46.10 -10.60
CA PHE A 88 -16.92 -44.85 -10.51
C PHE A 88 -17.07 -44.38 -9.05
N ALA A 89 -17.36 -45.31 -8.13
CA ALA A 89 -17.42 -45.03 -6.69
C ALA A 89 -16.05 -44.58 -6.14
N ALA A 90 -14.96 -45.22 -6.57
CA ALA A 90 -13.61 -44.85 -6.16
C ALA A 90 -13.18 -43.46 -6.70
N VAL A 91 -13.46 -43.18 -7.98
CA VAL A 91 -13.13 -41.88 -8.60
C VAL A 91 -13.91 -40.74 -7.95
N SER A 92 -15.21 -40.93 -7.73
CA SER A 92 -16.06 -39.92 -7.08
C SER A 92 -15.63 -39.64 -5.63
N SER A 93 -15.32 -40.68 -4.87
CA SER A 93 -14.83 -40.55 -3.48
C SER A 93 -13.44 -39.91 -3.41
N GLY A 94 -12.55 -40.23 -4.36
CA GLY A 94 -11.25 -39.59 -4.47
C GLY A 94 -11.35 -38.10 -4.81
N PHE A 95 -12.24 -37.74 -5.74
CA PHE A 95 -12.47 -36.34 -6.11
C PHE A 95 -13.04 -35.52 -4.96
N SER A 96 -14.05 -36.04 -4.25
CA SER A 96 -14.64 -35.35 -3.09
C SER A 96 -13.62 -35.20 -1.95
N GLY A 97 -12.79 -36.23 -1.71
CA GLY A 97 -11.67 -36.16 -0.77
C GLY A 97 -10.63 -35.11 -1.14
N PHE A 98 -10.29 -34.99 -2.43
CA PHE A 98 -9.40 -33.95 -2.93
C PHE A 98 -9.99 -32.54 -2.72
N VAL A 99 -11.28 -32.34 -3.02
CA VAL A 99 -11.97 -31.06 -2.77
C VAL A 99 -11.95 -30.74 -1.27
N ALA A 100 -12.27 -31.70 -0.41
CA ALA A 100 -12.22 -31.53 1.04
C ALA A 100 -10.80 -31.13 1.51
N PHE A 101 -9.77 -31.81 0.99
CA PHE A 101 -8.37 -31.49 1.27
C PHE A 101 -8.03 -30.05 0.85
N VAL A 102 -8.35 -29.61 -0.36
CA VAL A 102 -8.00 -28.27 -0.86
C VAL A 102 -8.67 -27.16 -0.03
N PHE A 103 -9.92 -27.35 0.39
CA PHE A 103 -10.64 -26.35 1.18
C PHE A 103 -10.39 -26.46 2.69
N HIS A 104 -9.63 -27.45 3.15
CA HIS A 104 -9.33 -27.60 4.57
C HIS A 104 -8.29 -26.55 5.05
N PRO A 105 -8.54 -25.83 6.16
CA PRO A 105 -7.62 -24.78 6.63
C PRO A 105 -6.21 -25.29 6.95
N VAL A 106 -6.08 -26.52 7.45
CA VAL A 106 -4.77 -27.15 7.73
C VAL A 106 -3.94 -27.28 6.45
N THR A 107 -4.57 -27.60 5.31
CA THR A 107 -3.88 -27.69 4.02
C THR A 107 -3.21 -26.38 3.63
N TRP A 108 -3.89 -25.25 3.86
CA TRP A 108 -3.34 -23.92 3.58
C TRP A 108 -2.18 -23.57 4.51
N ILE A 109 -2.26 -23.93 5.79
CA ILE A 109 -1.18 -23.71 6.76
C ILE A 109 0.06 -24.54 6.39
N LEU A 110 -0.12 -25.82 6.06
CA LEU A 110 0.99 -26.69 5.66
C LEU A 110 1.59 -26.27 4.32
N SER A 111 0.74 -25.93 3.33
CA SER A 111 1.21 -25.39 2.04
C SER A 111 2.00 -24.10 2.22
N PHE A 112 1.61 -23.25 3.16
CA PHE A 112 2.34 -22.04 3.50
C PHE A 112 3.78 -22.35 3.95
N PHE A 113 3.99 -23.32 4.85
CA PHE A 113 5.34 -23.73 5.27
C PHE A 113 6.18 -24.30 4.14
N VAL A 114 5.58 -25.09 3.24
CA VAL A 114 6.25 -25.61 2.04
C VAL A 114 6.74 -24.46 1.15
N ILE A 115 5.85 -23.53 0.81
CA ILE A 115 6.17 -22.39 -0.07
C ILE A 115 7.18 -21.47 0.61
N GLU A 116 7.01 -21.18 1.91
CA GLU A 116 7.92 -20.33 2.67
C GLU A 116 9.33 -20.91 2.71
N GLY A 117 9.48 -22.19 3.07
CA GLY A 117 10.77 -22.87 3.11
C GLY A 117 11.48 -22.84 1.76
N LEU A 118 10.73 -23.10 0.68
CA LEU A 118 11.26 -23.05 -0.69
C LEU A 118 11.71 -21.63 -1.08
N VAL A 119 10.87 -20.62 -0.87
CA VAL A 119 11.19 -19.22 -1.19
C VAL A 119 12.40 -18.74 -0.40
N ARG A 120 12.51 -19.10 0.88
CA ARG A 120 13.66 -18.74 1.73
C ARG A 120 14.94 -19.40 1.25
N ALA A 121 14.89 -20.69 0.89
CA ALA A 121 16.04 -21.40 0.35
C ALA A 121 16.51 -20.79 -0.98
N LEU A 122 15.59 -20.50 -1.90
CA LEU A 122 15.90 -19.88 -3.19
C LEU A 122 16.44 -18.45 -3.06
N ALA A 123 15.83 -17.63 -2.20
CA ALA A 123 16.27 -16.25 -1.95
C ALA A 123 17.70 -16.20 -1.40
N ALA A 124 18.04 -17.12 -0.50
CA ALA A 124 19.38 -17.22 0.05
C ALA A 124 20.39 -17.81 -0.94
N GLY A 125 20.00 -18.85 -1.68
CA GLY A 125 20.88 -19.51 -2.64
C GLY A 125 21.20 -18.67 -3.88
N HIS A 126 20.23 -17.91 -4.41
CA HIS A 126 20.38 -17.19 -5.69
C HIS A 126 20.59 -15.69 -5.51
N ALA A 127 19.85 -15.04 -4.62
CA ALA A 127 19.90 -13.58 -4.46
C ALA A 127 20.86 -13.14 -3.34
N GLY A 128 21.47 -14.09 -2.60
CA GLY A 128 22.25 -13.80 -1.40
C GLY A 128 21.43 -13.12 -0.29
N GLN A 129 20.10 -13.08 -0.44
CA GLN A 129 19.20 -12.46 0.51
C GLN A 129 18.91 -13.44 1.62
N THR A 130 19.00 -13.01 2.87
CA THR A 130 18.66 -13.88 4.01
C THR A 130 17.35 -13.38 4.63
N PRO A 131 16.18 -13.63 4.03
CA PRO A 131 14.93 -13.31 4.70
C PRO A 131 14.75 -14.23 5.91
N GLY A 132 14.28 -13.66 7.02
CA GLY A 132 13.72 -14.47 8.11
C GLY A 132 12.36 -15.05 7.71
N THR A 133 11.69 -15.71 8.63
CA THR A 133 10.33 -16.20 8.37
C THR A 133 9.37 -15.03 8.11
N LEU A 134 8.41 -15.21 7.20
CA LEU A 134 7.43 -14.19 6.81
C LEU A 134 6.63 -13.68 8.02
N PRO A 135 6.08 -14.53 8.92
CA PRO A 135 5.31 -14.05 10.07
C PRO A 135 6.14 -13.16 10.99
N LEU A 136 7.40 -13.55 11.27
CA LEU A 136 8.29 -12.74 12.10
C LEU A 136 8.75 -11.47 11.37
N ALA A 137 8.97 -11.53 10.06
CA ALA A 137 9.31 -10.35 9.27
C ALA A 137 8.17 -9.33 9.23
N LEU A 138 6.91 -9.81 9.15
CA LEU A 138 5.73 -8.96 9.26
C LEU A 138 5.62 -8.35 10.66
N LEU A 139 5.84 -9.15 11.72
CA LEU A 139 5.86 -8.68 13.10
C LEU A 139 6.94 -7.60 13.33
N ASP A 140 8.16 -7.80 12.82
CA ASP A 140 9.25 -6.81 12.93
C ASP A 140 8.89 -5.51 12.20
N ARG A 141 8.27 -5.60 11.02
CA ARG A 141 7.78 -4.42 10.29
C ARG A 141 6.65 -3.72 11.03
N ALA A 142 5.71 -4.46 11.62
CA ALA A 142 4.62 -3.92 12.41
C ALA A 142 5.14 -3.23 13.68
N ALA A 143 6.04 -3.88 14.42
CA ALA A 143 6.69 -3.31 15.61
C ALA A 143 7.52 -2.07 15.27
N ALA A 144 8.28 -2.10 14.18
CA ALA A 144 9.03 -0.94 13.70
C ALA A 144 8.10 0.21 13.31
N ARG A 145 6.93 -0.09 12.71
CA ARG A 145 5.90 0.90 12.40
C ARG A 145 5.34 1.49 13.69
N LEU A 146 4.85 0.67 14.62
CA LEU A 146 4.32 1.11 15.93
C LEU A 146 5.33 1.96 16.73
N LYS A 147 6.61 1.59 16.70
CA LYS A 147 7.68 2.36 17.35
C LYS A 147 7.88 3.73 16.71
N ARG A 148 7.77 3.85 15.39
CA ARG A 148 7.80 5.15 14.69
C ARG A 148 6.61 6.01 15.10
N LEU A 149 5.42 5.40 15.16
CA LEU A 149 4.19 6.11 15.56
C LEU A 149 4.26 6.62 16.99
N SER A 150 4.61 5.76 17.93
CA SER A 150 4.79 6.18 19.33
C SER A 150 5.88 7.22 19.49
N HIS A 151 6.98 7.12 18.73
CA HIS A 151 8.00 8.18 18.73
C HIS A 151 7.44 9.50 18.20
N ASP A 152 6.67 9.49 17.12
CA ASP A 152 6.10 10.71 16.54
C ASP A 152 5.07 11.36 17.47
N LEU A 153 4.26 10.56 18.17
CA LEU A 153 3.33 11.03 19.20
C LEU A 153 4.02 11.66 20.42
N ARG A 154 5.24 11.20 20.76
CA ARG A 154 6.03 11.78 21.86
C ARG A 154 6.68 13.11 21.50
N ILE A 155 6.81 13.45 20.22
CA ILE A 155 7.32 14.76 19.82
C ILE A 155 6.21 15.77 20.11
N PRO A 156 6.46 16.79 20.95
CA PRO A 156 5.46 17.79 21.26
C PRO A 156 4.98 18.45 19.97
N LEU A 157 3.67 18.66 19.88
CA LEU A 157 3.10 19.36 18.75
C LEU A 157 3.47 20.84 18.84
N VAL A 158 4.25 21.30 17.87
CA VAL A 158 4.70 22.69 17.80
C VAL A 158 4.64 23.14 16.35
N ARG A 159 4.18 24.38 16.12
CA ARG A 159 4.17 25.04 14.80
C ARG A 159 5.48 24.83 14.07
N ASP A 160 5.40 24.58 12.77
CA ASP A 160 6.58 24.43 11.93
C ASP A 160 7.43 25.70 11.95
N HIS A 161 8.75 25.53 12.01
CA HIS A 161 9.68 26.65 11.98
C HIS A 161 10.22 26.81 10.57
N VAL A 162 9.85 27.93 9.95
CA VAL A 162 10.27 28.29 8.60
C VAL A 162 11.43 29.28 8.69
N THR A 163 12.52 29.00 7.99
CA THR A 163 13.67 29.88 7.86
C THR A 163 13.90 30.15 6.38
N ARG A 164 13.80 31.41 5.96
CA ARG A 164 14.24 31.83 4.63
C ARG A 164 15.77 31.96 4.62
N ALA A 165 16.42 31.44 3.60
CA ALA A 165 17.83 31.72 3.37
C ALA A 165 17.95 32.89 2.39
N ILE A 166 18.80 33.84 2.75
CA ILE A 166 19.28 34.86 1.82
C ILE A 166 20.65 34.35 1.34
N GLY A 167 20.70 33.89 0.09
CA GLY A 167 21.90 33.59 -0.71
C GLY A 167 23.06 32.85 -0.01
N SER A 168 23.23 31.54 -0.31
CA SER A 168 24.53 30.80 -0.33
C SER A 168 24.43 29.29 -0.08
N ARG A 169 23.28 28.75 0.36
CA ARG A 169 23.21 27.35 0.86
C ARG A 169 22.53 26.33 -0.06
N GLY A 170 22.22 26.70 -1.31
CA GLY A 170 21.55 25.82 -2.28
C GLY A 170 20.08 25.50 -1.94
N TRP A 171 19.49 26.27 -1.03
CA TRP A 171 18.07 26.26 -0.69
C TRP A 171 17.67 27.69 -0.30
N ASP A 172 16.42 28.04 -0.58
CA ASP A 172 15.84 29.37 -0.31
C ASP A 172 14.87 29.32 0.87
N LEU A 173 14.26 28.16 1.10
CA LEU A 173 13.33 27.95 2.20
C LEU A 173 13.70 26.67 2.96
N ARG A 174 13.80 26.76 4.28
CA ARG A 174 13.98 25.62 5.16
C ARG A 174 12.79 25.52 6.09
N VAL A 175 12.12 24.38 6.05
CA VAL A 175 11.00 24.05 6.93
C VAL A 175 11.44 22.98 7.91
N ALA A 176 11.45 23.30 9.20
CA ALA A 176 11.63 22.33 10.27
C ALA A 176 10.27 21.97 10.87
N SER A 177 9.89 20.71 10.82
CA SER A 177 8.59 20.22 11.29
C SER A 177 8.69 19.21 12.42
N CYS A 178 7.67 19.22 13.30
CA CYS A 178 7.51 18.20 14.33
C CYS A 178 6.89 16.89 13.80
N ARG A 179 6.27 16.92 12.60
CA ARG A 179 5.64 15.76 11.94
C ARG A 179 6.28 15.48 10.57
N THR A 180 6.11 14.24 10.08
CA THR A 180 6.51 13.88 8.71
C THR A 180 5.53 14.45 7.70
N LYS A 181 6.02 14.92 6.55
CA LYS A 181 5.21 15.33 5.39
C LYS A 181 5.45 14.36 4.23
N PRO A 182 4.70 13.24 4.13
CA PRO A 182 4.98 12.15 3.19
C PRO A 182 4.77 12.54 1.73
N ASP A 183 3.96 13.57 1.48
CA ASP A 183 3.68 14.20 0.19
C ASP A 183 4.78 15.16 -0.27
N TRP A 184 5.77 15.46 0.59
CA TRP A 184 6.91 16.33 0.29
C TRP A 184 8.11 15.53 -0.25
N THR A 185 7.88 14.74 -1.31
CA THR A 185 8.93 13.99 -2.01
C THR A 185 9.51 14.79 -3.17
N PRO A 186 10.84 14.98 -3.28
CA PRO A 186 11.43 15.66 -4.43
C PRO A 186 11.04 15.03 -5.78
N PRO A 187 10.76 15.81 -6.85
CA PRO A 187 10.67 17.27 -6.91
C PRO A 187 9.20 17.75 -6.78
N ARG A 188 8.69 17.87 -5.55
CA ARG A 188 7.33 18.39 -5.29
C ARG A 188 7.33 19.91 -5.19
N THR A 189 6.31 20.58 -5.72
CA THR A 189 6.12 22.03 -5.59
C THR A 189 5.21 22.35 -4.39
N VAL A 190 5.65 23.29 -3.58
CA VAL A 190 4.97 23.79 -2.38
C VAL A 190 4.78 25.30 -2.54
N ARG A 191 3.55 25.79 -2.35
CA ARG A 191 3.23 27.21 -2.32
C ARG A 191 3.19 27.69 -0.88
N PHE A 192 4.00 28.69 -0.57
CA PHE A 192 4.12 29.27 0.77
C PHE A 192 4.14 30.80 0.66
N GLU A 193 3.23 31.47 1.35
CA GLU A 193 3.09 32.94 1.32
C GLU A 193 3.00 33.51 -0.12
N GLY A 194 2.30 32.80 -1.00
CA GLY A 194 2.12 33.19 -2.41
C GLY A 194 3.31 32.88 -3.33
N GLU A 195 4.44 32.44 -2.79
CA GLU A 195 5.62 32.04 -3.56
C GLU A 195 5.68 30.52 -3.77
N PHE A 196 6.24 30.08 -4.90
CA PHE A 196 6.42 28.66 -5.20
C PHE A 196 7.83 28.20 -4.87
N PHE A 197 7.94 27.01 -4.27
CA PHE A 197 9.20 26.37 -3.93
C PHE A 197 9.18 24.89 -4.32
N THR A 198 10.28 24.36 -4.84
CA THR A 198 10.46 22.94 -5.13
C THR A 198 11.25 22.28 -4.01
N VAL A 199 10.74 21.16 -3.48
CA VAL A 199 11.44 20.36 -2.45
C VAL A 199 12.68 19.74 -3.06
N VAL A 200 13.84 20.14 -2.55
CA VAL A 200 15.16 19.62 -2.95
C VAL A 200 15.53 18.41 -2.11
N ARG A 201 15.30 18.51 -0.80
CA ARG A 201 15.72 17.48 0.15
C ARG A 201 14.83 17.45 1.38
N GLY A 202 14.43 16.25 1.78
CA GLY A 202 13.79 15.99 3.08
C GLY A 202 14.66 15.07 3.92
N GLY A 203 14.59 15.19 5.25
CA GLY A 203 15.31 14.29 6.14
C GLY A 203 14.97 14.46 7.61
N LYS A 204 15.48 13.55 8.45
CA LYS A 204 15.36 13.60 9.91
C LYS A 204 16.68 14.01 10.53
N LYS A 205 16.67 14.98 11.45
CA LYS A 205 17.82 15.35 12.28
C LYS A 205 18.24 14.14 13.12
N ARG A 206 19.56 13.94 13.25
CA ARG A 206 20.13 12.89 14.10
C ARG A 206 19.97 13.17 15.59
N ARG A 207 19.97 14.45 16.00
CA ARG A 207 19.81 14.85 17.40
C ARG A 207 18.33 15.01 17.77
N PRO A 208 17.93 14.65 19.00
CA PRO A 208 16.60 14.93 19.53
C PRO A 208 16.27 16.42 19.36
N SER A 209 15.09 16.71 18.83
CA SER A 209 14.62 18.08 18.61
C SER A 209 13.10 18.08 18.62
N LYS A 210 12.51 19.18 19.09
CA LYS A 210 11.05 19.42 18.96
C LYS A 210 10.59 19.41 17.50
N ARG A 211 11.51 19.64 16.55
CA ARG A 211 11.27 19.62 15.10
C ARG A 211 12.35 18.78 14.40
N PRO A 212 12.23 17.44 14.44
CA PRO A 212 13.26 16.56 13.90
C PRO A 212 13.19 16.43 12.39
N TYR A 213 12.07 16.74 11.74
CA TYR A 213 11.96 16.67 10.28
C TYR A 213 12.39 18.00 9.66
N VAL A 214 13.23 17.96 8.63
CA VAL A 214 13.71 19.16 7.94
C VAL A 214 13.58 18.96 6.44
N PHE A 215 12.95 19.94 5.80
CA PHE A 215 12.80 20.04 4.37
C PHE A 215 13.53 21.29 3.88
N LEU A 216 14.29 21.13 2.81
CA LEU A 216 15.00 22.19 2.11
C LEU A 216 14.32 22.34 0.75
N LEU A 217 13.88 23.56 0.47
CA LEU A 217 13.21 23.91 -0.76
C LEU A 217 13.96 25.06 -1.44
N ARG A 218 13.91 25.10 -2.76
CA ARG A 218 14.47 26.16 -3.60
C ARG A 218 13.37 26.78 -4.44
N ARG A 219 13.54 28.01 -4.90
CA ARG A 219 12.67 28.57 -5.92
C ARG A 219 12.83 27.77 -7.22
N PRO A 220 11.73 27.50 -7.93
CA PRO A 220 11.77 26.86 -9.24
C PRO A 220 12.56 27.77 -10.21
N ALA A 221 13.31 27.16 -11.12
CA ALA A 221 13.96 27.91 -12.20
C ALA A 221 12.90 28.40 -13.20
N GLU A 222 13.20 29.47 -13.94
CA GLU A 222 12.33 29.92 -15.02
C GLU A 222 12.11 28.77 -16.03
N GLY A 223 10.84 28.49 -16.35
CA GLY A 223 10.45 27.38 -17.22
C GLY A 223 10.36 26.00 -16.56
N GLU A 224 10.64 25.87 -15.25
CA GLU A 224 10.53 24.59 -14.54
C GLU A 224 9.04 24.20 -14.34
N ALA A 225 8.62 23.08 -14.93
CA ALA A 225 7.24 22.61 -14.85
C ALA A 225 6.87 22.13 -13.43
N PHE A 226 5.74 22.61 -12.91
CA PHE A 226 5.21 22.18 -11.60
C PHE A 226 4.62 20.78 -11.65
N ARG A 227 5.00 19.92 -10.69
CA ARG A 227 4.45 18.57 -10.52
C ARG A 227 3.50 18.50 -9.32
N GLY A 228 2.35 19.14 -9.48
CA GLY A 228 1.34 19.32 -8.44
C GLY A 228 1.80 20.32 -7.39
N VAL A 229 0.91 21.25 -7.05
CA VAL A 229 1.16 22.30 -6.06
C VAL A 229 0.47 21.91 -4.76
N ILE A 230 1.20 22.00 -3.65
CA ILE A 230 0.65 21.88 -2.30
C ILE A 230 0.66 23.25 -1.65
N ASP A 231 -0.49 23.73 -1.20
CA ASP A 231 -0.58 24.92 -0.37
C ASP A 231 -0.14 24.57 1.05
N TYR A 232 0.82 25.33 1.57
CA TYR A 232 1.43 25.04 2.85
C TYR A 232 1.26 26.21 3.82
N ASP A 233 0.62 25.93 4.95
CA ASP A 233 0.63 26.78 6.14
C ASP A 233 1.44 26.10 7.27
N PRO A 234 2.40 26.80 7.90
CA PRO A 234 3.10 26.30 9.09
C PRO A 234 2.21 25.90 10.26
N GLU A 235 0.99 26.44 10.34
CA GLU A 235 -0.02 26.12 11.36
C GLU A 235 -0.80 24.84 11.05
N ASP A 236 -0.78 24.32 9.81
CA ASP A 236 -1.46 23.07 9.43
C ASP A 236 -1.07 21.89 10.30
N VAL A 237 0.14 21.93 10.84
CA VAL A 237 0.65 20.90 11.74
C VAL A 237 -0.11 20.88 13.06
N LEU A 238 -0.57 22.03 13.56
CA LEU A 238 -1.37 22.12 14.79
C LEU A 238 -2.80 21.62 14.59
N LEU A 239 -3.38 21.89 13.42
CA LEU A 239 -4.74 21.45 13.07
C LEU A 239 -4.84 19.92 12.96
N HIS A 240 -3.73 19.24 12.71
CA HIS A 240 -3.71 17.80 12.50
C HIS A 240 -3.93 16.95 13.77
N ASP A 241 -3.83 17.53 14.97
CA ASP A 241 -4.09 16.85 16.27
C ASP A 241 -5.41 17.33 16.94
N ALA A 242 -6.04 18.41 16.48
CA ALA A 242 -7.24 18.98 17.11
C ALA A 242 -8.53 18.19 16.84
N GLY A 243 -8.52 17.31 15.84
CA GLY A 243 -9.53 16.26 15.67
C GLY A 243 -8.89 14.92 15.99
N GLY A 244 -9.37 14.22 17.02
CA GLY A 244 -8.91 12.90 17.46
C GLY A 244 -9.12 11.77 16.43
N GLU A 245 -8.58 11.91 15.22
CA GLU A 245 -8.56 10.91 14.16
C GLU A 245 -7.14 10.35 14.03
N GLY A 246 -6.82 9.44 14.95
CA GLY A 246 -5.58 8.70 14.91
C GLY A 246 -5.39 7.99 13.57
N PHE A 247 -4.26 8.28 12.92
CA PHE A 247 -3.40 7.35 12.18
C PHE A 247 -4.09 6.13 11.52
N LEU A 248 -5.09 6.35 10.69
CA LEU A 248 -5.60 5.29 9.83
C LEU A 248 -4.79 5.28 8.52
N PRO A 249 -4.44 4.10 7.96
CA PRO A 249 -3.71 4.01 6.70
C PRO A 249 -4.38 4.88 5.62
N VAL A 250 -3.63 5.42 4.68
CA VAL A 250 -4.16 6.19 3.53
C VAL A 250 -5.36 5.49 2.87
N PHE A 251 -5.36 4.15 2.83
CA PHE A 251 -6.45 3.31 2.34
C PHE A 251 -7.74 3.41 3.16
N VAL A 252 -7.67 3.54 4.48
CA VAL A 252 -8.83 3.76 5.34
C VAL A 252 -9.29 5.22 5.27
N ARG A 253 -8.39 6.18 4.99
CA ARG A 253 -8.75 7.59 4.77
C ARG A 253 -9.57 7.78 3.50
N SER A 254 -9.22 7.08 2.41
CA SER A 254 -10.06 7.05 1.20
C SER A 254 -11.39 6.34 1.44
N TRP A 255 -11.39 5.25 2.23
CA TRP A 255 -12.60 4.52 2.60
C TRP A 255 -13.54 5.29 3.54
N ARG A 256 -13.01 6.01 4.54
CA ARG A 256 -13.80 6.84 5.48
C ARG A 256 -14.33 8.11 4.81
N LYS A 257 -13.53 8.82 4.00
CA LYS A 257 -14.06 9.94 3.19
C LYS A 257 -15.15 9.49 2.23
N GLN A 258 -15.15 8.22 1.80
CA GLN A 258 -16.23 7.64 0.98
C GLN A 258 -17.46 7.17 1.79
N ARG A 259 -17.34 6.90 3.10
CA ARG A 259 -18.43 6.35 3.92
C ARG A 259 -18.99 7.29 5.01
N LEU A 260 -18.25 8.33 5.40
CA LEU A 260 -18.64 9.23 6.50
C LEU A 260 -19.07 10.63 6.06
N THR A 261 -19.00 10.97 4.76
CA THR A 261 -19.95 11.96 4.26
C THR A 261 -21.33 11.29 4.32
N PRO A 262 -22.26 11.73 5.19
CA PRO A 262 -23.65 11.30 5.07
C PRO A 262 -24.01 11.49 3.60
N ALA A 263 -24.50 10.43 2.93
CA ALA A 263 -24.68 10.38 1.49
C ALA A 263 -25.20 11.74 1.00
N SER A 264 -24.27 12.60 0.55
CA SER A 264 -24.63 13.94 0.12
C SER A 264 -25.66 13.71 -0.97
N PRO A 265 -26.82 14.38 -0.93
CA PRO A 265 -27.87 14.14 -1.90
C PRO A 265 -27.22 14.15 -3.29
N LEU A 266 -27.53 13.15 -4.12
CA LEU A 266 -27.01 13.12 -5.47
C LEU A 266 -27.63 14.32 -6.19
N VAL A 267 -26.82 15.36 -6.36
CA VAL A 267 -27.21 16.59 -7.05
C VAL A 267 -26.40 16.66 -8.34
N VAL A 268 -27.07 17.09 -9.41
CA VAL A 268 -26.45 17.42 -10.70
C VAL A 268 -25.27 18.37 -10.48
N ASP A 269 -24.20 18.12 -11.23
CA ASP A 269 -23.00 18.94 -11.17
C ASP A 269 -23.34 20.38 -11.57
N ARG A 270 -22.81 21.36 -10.84
CA ARG A 270 -22.98 22.77 -11.17
C ARG A 270 -21.86 23.18 -12.10
N VAL A 271 -22.23 23.62 -13.29
CA VAL A 271 -21.29 24.14 -14.28
C VAL A 271 -21.33 25.66 -14.25
N ILE A 272 -20.16 26.28 -14.14
CA ILE A 272 -19.98 27.73 -14.08
C ILE A 272 -19.05 28.12 -15.22
N HIS A 273 -19.52 29.01 -16.10
CA HIS A 273 -18.72 29.50 -17.23
C HIS A 273 -17.94 30.74 -16.81
N GLY A 274 -16.66 30.75 -17.14
CA GLY A 274 -15.78 31.90 -16.99
C GLY A 274 -15.62 32.61 -18.33
N ASP A 275 -15.32 33.90 -18.29
CA ASP A 275 -14.97 34.71 -19.45
C ASP A 275 -13.54 34.47 -19.96
N GLY A 276 -12.74 33.69 -19.22
CA GLY A 276 -11.35 33.40 -19.55
C GLY A 276 -10.34 34.42 -19.03
N ALA A 277 -10.77 35.52 -18.41
CA ALA A 277 -9.87 36.58 -17.93
C ALA A 277 -8.93 36.08 -16.81
N ASP A 278 -9.44 35.20 -15.95
CA ASP A 278 -8.70 34.62 -14.82
C ASP A 278 -7.94 33.31 -15.18
N GLY A 279 -7.77 33.02 -16.48
CA GLY A 279 -7.07 31.81 -16.93
C GLY A 279 -7.87 30.50 -16.73
N TRP A 280 -9.19 30.59 -16.53
CA TRP A 280 -10.11 29.46 -16.55
C TRP A 280 -11.38 29.81 -17.34
N GLN A 281 -11.93 28.84 -18.06
CA GLN A 281 -13.17 29.03 -18.85
C GLN A 281 -14.33 28.19 -18.32
N LEU A 282 -14.04 27.11 -17.59
CA LEU A 282 -15.08 26.24 -17.06
C LEU A 282 -14.73 25.81 -15.63
N LYS A 283 -15.67 26.00 -14.71
CA LYS A 283 -15.64 25.40 -13.38
C LYS A 283 -16.77 24.40 -13.27
N VAL A 284 -16.46 23.24 -12.71
CA VAL A 284 -17.44 22.18 -12.45
C VAL A 284 -17.39 21.86 -10.98
N GLU A 285 -18.51 22.03 -10.28
CA GLU A 285 -18.67 21.59 -8.89
C GLU A 285 -19.47 20.29 -8.90
N SER A 286 -18.92 19.24 -8.31
CA SER A 286 -19.53 17.92 -8.26
C SER A 286 -19.72 17.43 -6.84
N CYS A 287 -20.78 16.65 -6.63
CA CYS A 287 -20.99 15.90 -5.39
C CYS A 287 -20.08 14.65 -5.30
N ARG A 288 -19.40 14.27 -6.38
CA ARG A 288 -18.49 13.11 -6.42
C ARG A 288 -17.11 13.48 -6.95
N PRO A 289 -16.04 12.79 -6.50
CA PRO A 289 -14.73 12.96 -7.10
C PRO A 289 -14.70 12.35 -8.51
N LYS A 290 -14.16 13.08 -9.49
CA LYS A 290 -13.96 12.61 -10.86
C LYS A 290 -12.53 12.11 -11.04
N SER A 291 -12.23 10.89 -10.57
CA SER A 291 -10.85 10.34 -10.54
C SER A 291 -10.21 10.16 -11.92
N THR A 292 -11.01 10.11 -12.99
CA THR A 292 -10.55 10.03 -14.37
C THR A 292 -10.11 11.38 -14.94
N TRP A 293 -10.47 12.48 -14.29
CA TRP A 293 -10.10 13.83 -14.71
C TRP A 293 -8.66 14.12 -14.28
N THR A 294 -7.78 14.12 -15.28
CA THR A 294 -6.34 14.33 -15.10
C THR A 294 -5.82 15.20 -16.25
N ASN A 295 -4.65 15.80 -16.08
CA ASN A 295 -4.03 16.64 -17.12
C ASN A 295 -3.66 15.86 -18.39
N ALA A 296 -3.78 14.53 -18.38
CA ALA A 296 -3.51 13.64 -19.51
C ALA A 296 -4.77 13.32 -20.34
N ARG A 297 -5.94 13.78 -19.92
CA ARG A 297 -7.22 13.55 -20.60
C ARG A 297 -7.80 14.87 -21.12
N THR A 298 -8.38 14.82 -22.31
CA THR A 298 -9.18 15.92 -22.85
C THR A 298 -10.64 15.67 -22.50
N ILE A 299 -11.30 16.65 -21.88
CA ILE A 299 -12.69 16.56 -21.44
C ILE A 299 -13.55 17.26 -22.48
N GLU A 300 -14.52 16.55 -23.06
CA GLU A 300 -15.46 17.12 -24.02
C GLU A 300 -16.76 17.50 -23.32
N PHE A 301 -17.17 18.75 -23.46
CA PHE A 301 -18.41 19.28 -22.91
C PHE A 301 -19.01 20.29 -23.89
N GLU A 302 -20.28 20.11 -24.26
CA GLU A 302 -21.01 20.98 -25.20
C GLU A 302 -20.27 21.23 -26.53
N GLY A 303 -19.59 20.21 -27.06
CA GLY A 303 -18.84 20.31 -28.31
C GLY A 303 -17.52 21.11 -28.20
N HIS A 304 -17.11 21.44 -26.98
CA HIS A 304 -15.83 22.08 -26.70
C HIS A 304 -14.90 21.15 -25.94
N LEU A 305 -13.61 21.25 -26.26
CA LEU A 305 -12.56 20.44 -25.65
C LEU A 305 -11.86 21.25 -24.55
N TYR A 306 -11.77 20.66 -23.37
CA TYR A 306 -11.18 21.26 -22.20
C TYR A 306 -10.05 20.40 -21.66
N ARG A 307 -9.04 21.06 -21.09
CA ARG A 307 -7.99 20.44 -20.30
C ARG A 307 -8.25 20.71 -18.82
N PHE A 308 -8.18 19.66 -18.01
CA PHE A 308 -8.20 19.78 -16.57
C PHE A 308 -6.94 20.49 -16.05
N VAL A 309 -7.11 21.46 -15.15
CA VAL A 309 -6.02 22.29 -14.61
C VAL A 309 -5.79 22.04 -13.13
N ALA A 310 -6.85 22.12 -12.32
CA ALA A 310 -6.75 22.05 -10.87
C ALA A 310 -8.05 21.58 -10.21
N ASN A 311 -7.91 21.04 -9.00
CA ASN A 311 -9.02 20.78 -8.09
C ASN A 311 -9.13 21.93 -7.08
N TYR A 312 -10.33 22.18 -6.56
CA TYR A 312 -10.58 23.04 -5.41
C TYR A 312 -11.70 22.46 -4.53
N ASP A 313 -11.77 22.88 -3.28
CA ASP A 313 -12.87 22.51 -2.39
C ASP A 313 -14.06 23.45 -2.65
N ALA A 314 -15.17 22.89 -3.12
CA ALA A 314 -16.39 23.64 -3.40
C ALA A 314 -17.41 23.52 -2.25
N PRO A 315 -18.38 24.45 -2.12
CA PRO A 315 -19.38 24.37 -1.06
C PRO A 315 -20.27 23.12 -1.16
N ALA A 316 -20.67 22.58 -0.01
CA ALA A 316 -21.67 21.51 0.04
C ALA A 316 -22.99 21.97 -0.64
N PRO A 317 -23.72 21.08 -1.34
CA PRO A 317 -23.52 19.63 -1.44
C PRO A 317 -22.50 19.16 -2.49
N ARG A 318 -21.80 20.09 -3.17
CA ARG A 318 -20.86 19.79 -4.26
C ARG A 318 -19.42 20.01 -3.82
N SER A 319 -18.92 19.16 -2.93
CA SER A 319 -17.61 19.36 -2.29
C SER A 319 -16.40 19.28 -3.22
N HIS A 320 -16.56 18.87 -4.49
CA HIS A 320 -15.46 18.67 -5.41
C HIS A 320 -15.51 19.68 -6.56
N GLY A 321 -14.66 20.70 -6.52
CA GLY A 321 -14.50 21.69 -7.57
C GLY A 321 -13.40 21.31 -8.56
N PHE A 322 -13.65 21.50 -9.85
CA PHE A 322 -12.71 21.26 -10.94
C PHE A 322 -12.60 22.51 -11.81
N VAL A 323 -11.37 22.90 -12.13
CA VAL A 323 -11.08 24.01 -13.03
C VAL A 323 -10.59 23.44 -14.36
N LEU A 324 -11.24 23.86 -15.45
CA LEU A 324 -10.87 23.47 -16.80
C LEU A 324 -10.62 24.68 -17.68
N VAL A 325 -9.68 24.49 -18.61
CA VAL A 325 -9.28 25.47 -19.59
C VAL A 325 -9.63 24.97 -20.98
N ARG A 326 -10.26 25.82 -21.79
CA ARG A 326 -10.61 25.47 -23.17
C ARG A 326 -9.33 25.33 -24.00
N LEU A 327 -9.23 24.23 -24.75
CA LEU A 327 -8.13 23.99 -25.67
C LEU A 327 -8.28 24.92 -26.89
N SER A 328 -7.17 25.53 -27.32
CA SER A 328 -7.11 26.30 -28.56
C SER A 328 -7.05 25.38 -29.79
N GLU A 329 -7.45 25.88 -30.95
CA GLU A 329 -7.27 25.15 -32.22
C GLU A 329 -5.78 24.80 -32.42
N GLY A 330 -5.50 23.52 -32.65
CA GLY A 330 -4.13 23.00 -32.83
C GLY A 330 -3.46 22.47 -31.56
N GLU A 331 -4.05 22.62 -30.37
CA GLU A 331 -3.51 22.00 -29.16
C GLU A 331 -3.75 20.48 -29.17
N ALA A 332 -2.77 19.70 -28.71
CA ALA A 332 -2.82 18.24 -28.81
C ALA A 332 -3.94 17.64 -27.94
N VAL A 333 -4.86 16.93 -28.59
CA VAL A 333 -5.93 16.17 -27.95
C VAL A 333 -5.38 14.86 -27.41
N ARG A 334 -5.63 14.56 -26.12
CA ARG A 334 -5.14 13.35 -25.46
C ARG A 334 -6.30 12.59 -24.87
N GLY A 335 -6.86 11.64 -25.63
CA GLY A 335 -7.94 10.76 -25.17
C GLY A 335 -9.19 11.52 -24.73
N ILE A 336 -10.20 11.57 -25.59
CA ILE A 336 -11.43 12.31 -25.33
C ILE A 336 -12.27 11.58 -24.27
N LEU A 337 -12.70 12.31 -23.25
CA LEU A 337 -13.62 11.85 -22.22
C LEU A 337 -14.90 12.71 -22.30
N PRO A 338 -16.02 12.18 -22.81
CA PRO A 338 -17.27 12.91 -22.85
C PRO A 338 -17.79 13.14 -21.43
N TYR A 339 -18.18 14.37 -21.11
CA TYR A 339 -18.70 14.76 -19.82
C TYR A 339 -20.17 15.22 -19.92
N SER A 340 -20.98 14.79 -18.96
CA SER A 340 -22.36 15.22 -18.78
C SER A 340 -22.59 15.61 -17.31
N PRO A 341 -23.22 16.77 -17.02
CA PRO A 341 -23.50 17.21 -15.65
C PRO A 341 -24.41 16.25 -14.86
N ASP A 342 -25.19 15.43 -15.56
CA ASP A 342 -26.11 14.44 -14.99
C ASP A 342 -25.44 13.08 -14.68
N GLU A 343 -24.15 12.94 -14.97
CA GLU A 343 -23.35 11.74 -14.66
C GLU A 343 -23.54 11.21 -13.21
N PRO A 344 -23.63 12.06 -12.16
CA PRO A 344 -23.86 11.58 -10.80
C PRO A 344 -25.19 10.86 -10.62
N LEU A 345 -26.24 11.25 -11.36
CA LEU A 345 -27.55 10.61 -11.30
C LEU A 345 -27.58 9.30 -12.09
N ARG A 346 -26.97 9.28 -13.28
CA ARG A 346 -26.94 8.08 -14.14
C ARG A 346 -26.19 6.92 -13.51
N SER A 347 -25.09 7.21 -12.82
CA SER A 347 -24.27 6.18 -12.15
C SER A 347 -24.91 5.58 -10.89
N ALA A 348 -26.07 6.07 -10.45
CA ALA A 348 -26.83 5.47 -9.34
C ALA A 348 -28.01 4.61 -9.81
N ALA A 349 -28.37 4.69 -11.10
CA ALA A 349 -29.52 3.98 -11.67
C ALA A 349 -29.17 2.63 -12.30
N GLY A 350 -27.88 2.28 -12.39
CA GLY A 350 -27.37 0.98 -12.84
C GLY A 350 -26.46 0.39 -11.79
#